data_AF-A0AAW2EJS9-F1
#
_entry.id   AF-A0AAW2EJS9-F1
#
_cell.length_a   1.000
_cell.length_b   1.000
_cell.length_c   1.000
_cell.angle_alpha   90.00
_cell.angle_beta   90.00
_cell.angle_gamma   90.00
#
_symmetry.space_group_name_H-M   'P 1'
#
loop_
_entity.id
_entity.type
_entity.pdbx_description
1 polymer ?
#
loop_
_entity_poly.entity_id
_entity_poly.type
_entity_poly.pdbx_seq_one_letter_code
_entity_poly.pdbx_strand_id
1 'polypeptide(L)'
;MIDKEMQEYRTYQRFIRNLLISCGCWHVPTKFNKLKYCWSIYNILILIIYVLINITAVYKLRHNFYHMMNNFGVTISAAGAVIKVIIFFVNRKLLINYHRTLNNIFEEELERNEKIRRMILSSLHKISTVAYMYSLILVLLILGYSTPTFLFIIRGLCSFNLTTNYILPLTKGYGYFWTVPKNFLYHFYFLFEMSLVISSSCTASSVDNAFGFYVYQISSTLRAMTFRITNLLPNEKYTDVLKACVAKHQILQPCRDTLEHIYGPIIFWHVITNALLLCSLIYQAFLQQTVRKFINAILICAA
;
A
#
# COMPACT_ATOMS: atom_id res chain seq x y z
N MET A 1 -22.57 13.36 -19.75
CA MET A 1 -21.15 12.93 -19.70
C MET A 1 -20.45 13.39 -18.43
N ILE A 2 -20.72 14.61 -17.94
CA ILE A 2 -20.12 15.21 -16.74
C ILE A 2 -20.47 14.49 -15.43
N ASP A 3 -21.71 13.98 -15.30
CA ASP A 3 -22.12 13.23 -14.11
C ASP A 3 -21.32 11.92 -13.93
N LYS A 4 -20.88 11.32 -15.05
CA LYS A 4 -20.07 10.09 -15.03
C LYS A 4 -18.69 10.34 -14.42
N GLU A 5 -18.00 11.40 -14.84
CA GLU A 5 -16.67 11.73 -14.31
C GLU A 5 -16.72 12.11 -12.82
N MET A 6 -17.77 12.84 -12.41
CA MET A 6 -18.03 13.13 -11.00
C MET A 6 -18.30 11.86 -10.20
N GLN A 7 -19.08 10.92 -10.75
CA GLN A 7 -19.34 9.64 -10.12
C GLN A 7 -18.06 8.80 -9.99
N GLU A 8 -17.20 8.79 -11.02
CA GLU A 8 -15.89 8.15 -10.98
C GLU A 8 -15.01 8.74 -9.87
N TYR A 9 -14.99 10.07 -9.71
CA TYR A 9 -14.25 10.74 -8.63
C TYR A 9 -14.74 10.28 -7.26
N ARG A 10 -16.06 10.30 -7.03
CA ARG A 10 -16.66 9.86 -5.77
C ARG A 10 -16.43 8.38 -5.50
N THR A 11 -16.32 7.57 -6.53
CA THR A 11 -16.02 6.13 -6.41
C THR A 11 -14.57 5.93 -6.01
N TYR A 12 -13.64 6.65 -6.65
CA TYR A 12 -12.23 6.62 -6.32
C TYR A 12 -11.96 7.12 -4.89
N GLN A 13 -12.57 8.23 -4.48
CA GLN A 13 -12.47 8.73 -3.11
C GLN A 13 -13.00 7.71 -2.08
N ARG A 14 -14.11 7.03 -2.38
CA ARG A 14 -14.66 5.95 -1.54
C ARG A 14 -13.72 4.75 -1.46
N PHE A 15 -13.11 4.37 -2.58
CA PHE A 15 -12.13 3.29 -2.63
C PHE A 15 -10.94 3.56 -1.71
N ILE A 16 -10.30 4.74 -1.83
CA ILE A 16 -9.17 5.15 -0.97
C ILE A 16 -9.57 5.17 0.50
N ARG A 17 -10.76 5.72 0.80
CA ARG A 17 -11.30 5.74 2.16
C ARG A 17 -11.47 4.33 2.73
N ASN A 18 -12.05 3.42 1.96
CA ASN A 18 -12.29 2.05 2.41
C ASN A 18 -10.97 1.31 2.68
N LEU A 19 -9.98 1.48 1.80
CA LEU A 19 -8.62 0.95 1.99
C LEU A 19 -7.99 1.45 3.30
N LEU A 20 -7.99 2.77 3.52
CA LEU A 20 -7.46 3.37 4.75
C LEU A 20 -8.22 2.93 6.02
N ILE A 21 -9.53 2.66 5.91
CA ILE A 21 -10.32 2.12 7.04
C ILE A 21 -9.88 0.68 7.34
N SER A 22 -9.74 -0.17 6.32
CA SER A 22 -9.35 -1.57 6.51
C SER A 22 -8.00 -1.71 7.23
N CYS A 23 -7.02 -0.88 6.91
CA CYS A 23 -5.70 -0.91 7.58
C CYS A 23 -5.60 -0.05 8.85
N GLY A 24 -6.70 0.58 9.30
CA GLY A 24 -6.70 1.42 10.50
C GLY A 24 -5.91 2.72 10.40
N CYS A 25 -5.65 3.19 9.17
CA CYS A 25 -5.00 4.47 8.88
C CYS A 25 -6.00 5.60 8.57
N TRP A 26 -7.31 5.34 8.64
CA TRP A 26 -8.32 6.36 8.38
C TRP A 26 -8.35 7.42 9.49
N HIS A 27 -8.01 8.65 9.10
CA HIS A 27 -7.77 9.75 10.02
C HIS A 27 -9.03 10.58 10.31
N VAL A 28 -9.93 10.78 9.35
CA VAL A 28 -11.12 11.65 9.50
C VAL A 28 -12.09 11.11 10.56
N PRO A 29 -12.51 11.94 11.55
CA PRO A 29 -13.41 11.51 12.60
C PRO A 29 -14.78 11.12 12.02
N THR A 30 -15.25 9.94 12.40
CA THR A 30 -16.61 9.45 12.12
C THR A 30 -17.35 9.21 13.44
N LYS A 31 -18.67 8.98 13.41
CA LYS A 31 -19.49 8.70 14.62
C LYS A 31 -18.86 7.65 15.56
N PHE A 32 -18.09 6.70 15.03
CA PHE A 32 -17.33 5.67 15.78
C PHE A 32 -15.86 6.04 16.05
N ASN A 33 -15.59 7.21 16.63
CA ASN A 33 -14.21 7.72 16.74
C ASN A 33 -13.31 6.92 17.70
N LYS A 34 -13.88 6.35 18.78
CA LYS A 34 -13.15 5.50 19.74
C LYS A 34 -12.78 4.13 19.14
N LEU A 35 -13.71 3.50 18.43
CA LEU A 35 -13.52 2.18 17.81
C LEU A 35 -12.37 2.18 16.78
N LYS A 36 -12.27 3.24 15.97
CA LYS A 36 -11.20 3.37 14.96
C LYS A 36 -9.82 3.61 15.56
N TYR A 37 -9.74 4.25 16.72
CA TYR A 37 -8.49 4.39 17.45
C TYR A 37 -7.97 3.04 17.94
N CYS A 38 -8.85 2.22 18.53
CA CYS A 38 -8.52 0.84 18.90
C CYS A 38 -8.12 -0.01 17.69
N TRP A 39 -8.78 0.19 16.53
CA TRP A 39 -8.44 -0.52 15.29
C TRP A 39 -7.03 -0.19 14.77
N SER A 40 -6.59 1.06 14.89
CA SER A 40 -5.21 1.45 14.52
C SER A 40 -4.18 0.78 15.43
N ILE A 41 -4.40 0.78 16.75
CA ILE A 41 -3.54 0.11 17.73
C ILE A 41 -3.47 -1.39 17.47
N TYR A 42 -4.63 -2.01 17.21
CA TYR A 42 -4.71 -3.43 16.86
C TYR A 42 -3.89 -3.77 15.60
N ASN A 43 -3.98 -2.95 14.55
CA ASN A 43 -3.16 -3.13 13.35
C ASN A 43 -1.66 -2.98 13.63
N ILE A 44 -1.26 -2.00 14.45
CA ILE A 44 0.15 -1.84 14.87
C ILE A 44 0.65 -3.12 15.58
N LEU A 45 -0.10 -3.65 16.54
CA LEU A 45 0.27 -4.85 17.28
C LEU A 45 0.40 -6.07 16.36
N ILE A 46 -0.55 -6.26 15.44
CA ILE A 46 -0.49 -7.32 14.42
C ILE A 46 0.76 -7.20 13.56
N LEU A 47 1.10 -6.00 13.09
CA LEU A 47 2.27 -5.79 12.25
C LEU A 47 3.58 -5.99 13.02
N ILE A 48 3.63 -5.64 14.32
CA ILE A 48 4.78 -5.94 15.18
C ILE A 48 4.95 -7.46 15.34
N ILE A 49 3.87 -8.20 15.59
CA ILE A 49 3.91 -9.66 15.66
C ILE A 49 4.42 -10.24 14.34
N TYR A 50 3.94 -9.73 13.21
CA TYR A 50 4.42 -10.11 11.87
C TYR A 50 5.92 -9.90 11.71
N VAL A 51 6.46 -8.75 12.14
CA VAL A 51 7.91 -8.48 12.11
C VAL A 51 8.67 -9.48 12.99
N LEU A 52 8.21 -9.74 14.22
CA LEU A 52 8.88 -10.66 15.17
C LEU A 52 8.94 -12.09 14.64
N ILE A 53 7.86 -12.57 14.03
CA ILE A 53 7.79 -13.89 13.41
C ILE A 53 8.81 -14.01 12.27
N ASN A 54 8.91 -12.98 11.42
CA ASN A 54 9.86 -12.99 10.31
C ASN A 54 11.32 -12.89 10.79
N ILE A 55 11.62 -12.08 11.82
CA ILE A 55 12.96 -12.03 12.44
C ILE A 55 13.36 -13.41 12.96
N THR A 56 12.43 -14.10 13.62
CA THR A 56 12.67 -15.45 14.15
C THR A 56 12.94 -16.44 13.00
N ALA A 57 12.20 -16.34 11.90
CA ALA A 57 12.43 -17.14 10.70
C ALA A 57 13.81 -16.85 10.08
N VAL A 58 14.22 -15.58 9.97
CA VAL A 58 15.56 -15.18 9.50
C VAL A 58 16.65 -15.81 10.37
N TYR A 59 16.52 -15.73 11.70
CA TYR A 59 17.51 -16.27 12.63
C TYR A 59 17.66 -17.80 12.52
N LYS A 60 16.54 -18.53 12.40
CA LYS A 60 16.53 -19.99 12.27
C LYS A 60 17.03 -20.46 10.90
N LEU A 61 16.75 -19.70 9.84
CA LEU A 61 17.16 -20.02 8.47
C LEU A 61 18.52 -19.43 8.07
N ARG A 62 19.29 -18.88 9.03
CA ARG A 62 20.58 -18.21 8.79
C ARG A 62 21.61 -19.04 8.02
N HIS A 63 21.56 -20.35 8.15
CA HIS A 63 22.49 -21.28 7.49
C HIS A 63 22.22 -21.41 5.98
N ASN A 64 21.00 -21.11 5.53
CA ASN A 64 20.63 -21.10 4.13
C ASN A 64 20.42 -19.66 3.67
N PHE A 65 21.48 -19.09 3.10
CA PHE A 65 21.51 -17.67 2.69
C PHE A 65 20.34 -17.29 1.77
N TYR A 66 19.94 -18.18 0.85
CA TYR A 66 18.81 -17.95 -0.05
C TYR A 66 17.49 -17.76 0.72
N HIS A 67 17.19 -18.66 1.66
CA HIS A 67 15.98 -18.55 2.47
C HIS A 67 16.05 -17.42 3.49
N MET A 68 17.22 -17.17 4.08
CA MET A 68 17.46 -16.07 5.01
C MET A 68 17.17 -14.72 4.34
N MET A 69 17.75 -14.48 3.15
CA MET A 69 17.59 -13.20 2.45
C MET A 69 16.15 -12.93 2.01
N ASN A 70 15.42 -13.97 1.60
CA ASN A 70 13.99 -13.83 1.27
C ASN A 70 13.17 -13.40 2.49
N ASN A 71 13.37 -14.04 3.66
CA ASN A 71 12.69 -13.66 4.90
C ASN A 71 13.12 -12.27 5.41
N PHE A 72 14.38 -11.89 5.18
CA PHE A 72 14.89 -10.57 5.51
C PHE A 72 14.19 -9.47 4.69
N GLY A 73 13.99 -9.71 3.40
CA GLY A 73 13.21 -8.81 2.53
C GLY A 73 11.77 -8.62 3.01
N VAL A 74 11.11 -9.71 3.42
CA VAL A 74 9.77 -9.67 4.02
C VAL A 74 9.78 -8.90 5.34
N THR A 75 10.78 -9.12 6.20
CA THR A 75 10.94 -8.42 7.49
C THR A 75 11.06 -6.91 7.30
N ILE A 76 11.91 -6.47 6.39
CA ILE A 76 12.12 -5.05 6.10
C ILE A 76 10.84 -4.41 5.55
N SER A 77 10.12 -5.12 4.68
CA SER A 77 8.85 -4.66 4.13
C SER A 77 7.77 -4.54 5.21
N ALA A 78 7.71 -5.51 6.13
CA ALA A 78 6.82 -5.51 7.28
C ALA A 78 7.12 -4.34 8.24
N ALA A 79 8.40 -4.07 8.50
CA ALA A 79 8.82 -2.91 9.28
C ALA A 79 8.39 -1.59 8.61
N GLY A 80 8.44 -1.52 7.28
CA GLY A 80 7.90 -0.39 6.52
C GLY A 80 6.40 -0.19 6.72
N ALA A 81 5.61 -1.27 6.78
CA ALA A 81 4.18 -1.17 7.09
C ALA A 81 3.96 -0.63 8.51
N VAL A 82 4.74 -1.06 9.51
CA VAL A 82 4.69 -0.52 10.87
C VAL A 82 4.98 0.98 10.88
N ILE A 83 6.06 1.41 10.22
CA ILE A 83 6.43 2.82 10.09
C ILE A 83 5.28 3.65 9.50
N LYS A 84 4.66 3.16 8.41
CA LYS A 84 3.51 3.83 7.77
C LYS A 84 2.35 4.05 8.74
N VAL A 85 1.94 3.02 9.50
CA VAL A 85 0.84 3.15 10.47
C VAL A 85 1.21 4.10 11.61
N ILE A 86 2.43 4.00 12.15
CA ILE A 86 2.90 4.89 13.24
C ILE A 86 2.88 6.35 12.78
N ILE A 87 3.42 6.66 11.60
CA ILE A 87 3.43 8.02 11.06
C ILE A 87 2.01 8.57 10.92
N PHE A 88 1.08 7.78 10.36
CA PHE A 88 -0.32 8.17 10.23
C PHE A 88 -1.03 8.35 11.56
N PHE A 89 -0.70 7.51 12.54
CA PHE A 89 -1.25 7.56 13.89
C PHE A 89 -0.79 8.80 14.64
N VAL A 90 0.52 9.09 14.66
CA VAL A 90 1.11 10.25 15.32
C VAL A 90 0.64 11.56 14.67
N ASN A 91 0.65 11.62 13.32
CA ASN A 91 0.27 12.83 12.58
C ASN A 91 -1.23 12.92 12.29
N ARG A 92 -2.08 12.12 12.96
CA ARG A 92 -3.51 12.00 12.64
C ARG A 92 -4.24 13.34 12.61
N LYS A 93 -4.01 14.22 13.60
CA LYS A 93 -4.67 15.55 13.67
C LYS A 93 -4.31 16.42 12.48
N LEU A 94 -3.02 16.44 12.14
CA LEU A 94 -2.47 17.18 11.02
C LEU A 94 -3.01 16.63 9.69
N LEU A 95 -3.11 15.31 9.55
CA LEU A 95 -3.69 14.63 8.39
C LEU A 95 -5.20 14.94 8.21
N ILE A 96 -5.97 15.07 9.30
CA ILE A 96 -7.38 15.51 9.26
C ILE A 96 -7.49 16.93 8.72
N ASN A 97 -6.70 17.85 9.25
CA ASN A 97 -6.74 19.24 8.82
C ASN A 97 -6.33 19.34 7.34
N TYR A 98 -5.24 18.68 6.99
CA TYR A 98 -4.75 18.57 5.62
C TYR A 98 -5.80 18.05 4.64
N HIS A 99 -6.42 16.90 4.95
CA HIS A 99 -7.46 16.31 4.08
C HIS A 99 -8.64 17.26 3.90
N ARG A 100 -9.10 17.91 4.98
CA ARG A 100 -10.24 18.85 4.91
C ARG A 100 -9.90 20.08 4.07
N THR A 101 -8.78 20.72 4.34
CA THR A 101 -8.34 21.93 3.60
C THR A 101 -8.20 21.62 2.12
N LEU A 102 -7.48 20.55 1.78
CA LEU A 102 -7.23 20.20 0.38
C LEU A 102 -8.52 19.76 -0.34
N ASN A 103 -9.38 18.97 0.33
CA ASN A 103 -10.66 18.57 -0.24
C ASN A 103 -11.57 19.78 -0.47
N ASN A 104 -11.65 20.72 0.47
CA ASN A 104 -12.48 21.92 0.30
C ASN A 104 -12.03 22.77 -0.89
N ILE A 105 -10.72 23.01 -1.03
CA ILE A 105 -10.17 23.78 -2.17
C ILE A 105 -10.45 23.06 -3.49
N PHE A 106 -10.30 21.73 -3.49
CA PHE A 106 -10.53 20.93 -4.68
C PHE A 106 -12.00 20.94 -5.11
N GLU A 107 -12.93 20.76 -4.17
CA GLU A 107 -14.38 20.82 -4.42
C GLU A 107 -14.83 22.22 -4.88
N GLU A 108 -14.26 23.28 -4.30
CA GLU A 108 -14.55 24.65 -4.73
C GLU A 108 -14.19 24.87 -6.22
N GLU A 109 -13.07 24.34 -6.69
CA GLU A 109 -12.69 24.40 -8.11
C GLU A 109 -13.57 23.49 -8.99
N LEU A 110 -14.10 22.41 -8.43
CA LEU A 110 -14.97 21.46 -9.12
C LEU A 110 -16.38 22.02 -9.36
N GLU A 111 -16.91 22.80 -8.42
CA GLU A 111 -18.24 23.42 -8.48
C GLU A 111 -18.29 24.70 -9.32
N ARG A 112 -17.14 25.36 -9.55
CA ARG A 112 -17.09 26.70 -10.14
C ARG A 112 -17.43 26.77 -11.62
N ASN A 113 -16.82 25.93 -12.46
CA ASN A 113 -17.00 26.00 -13.91
C ASN A 113 -16.90 24.61 -14.55
N GLU A 114 -17.81 24.31 -15.47
CA GLU A 114 -17.86 23.04 -16.18
C GLU A 114 -16.59 22.75 -17.01
N LYS A 115 -15.98 23.78 -17.63
CA LYS A 115 -14.73 23.61 -18.39
C LYS A 115 -13.55 23.27 -17.47
N ILE A 116 -13.48 23.94 -16.31
CA ILE A 116 -12.44 23.68 -15.29
C ILE A 116 -12.62 22.28 -14.71
N ARG A 117 -13.87 21.91 -14.38
CA ARG A 117 -14.22 20.58 -13.89
C ARG A 117 -13.79 19.48 -14.85
N ARG A 118 -14.13 19.56 -16.14
CA ARG A 118 -13.71 18.56 -17.14
C ARG A 118 -12.19 18.44 -17.23
N MET A 119 -11.48 19.55 -17.18
CA MET A 119 -10.02 19.53 -17.20
C MET A 119 -9.41 18.91 -15.94
N ILE A 120 -9.92 19.21 -14.74
CA ILE A 120 -9.50 18.58 -13.47
C ILE A 120 -9.73 17.06 -13.53
N LEU A 121 -10.92 16.65 -13.97
CA LEU A 121 -11.32 15.24 -14.02
C LEU A 121 -10.64 14.48 -15.17
N SER A 122 -10.13 15.15 -16.21
CA SER A 122 -9.42 14.50 -17.32
C SER A 122 -8.23 13.64 -16.90
N SER A 123 -7.57 14.00 -15.79
CA SER A 123 -6.43 13.25 -15.24
C SER A 123 -6.83 12.20 -14.21
N LEU A 124 -8.08 12.23 -13.74
CA LEU A 124 -8.60 11.29 -12.75
C LEU A 124 -8.50 9.85 -13.24
N HIS A 125 -8.94 9.59 -14.48
CA HIS A 125 -8.99 8.24 -15.04
C HIS A 125 -7.62 7.57 -15.03
N LYS A 126 -6.55 8.32 -15.32
CA LYS A 126 -5.18 7.80 -15.33
C LYS A 126 -4.74 7.39 -13.91
N ILE A 127 -4.95 8.27 -12.93
CA ILE A 127 -4.51 8.03 -11.56
C ILE A 127 -5.35 6.96 -10.87
N SER A 128 -6.67 6.96 -11.08
CA SER A 128 -7.55 5.93 -10.55
C SER A 128 -7.22 4.55 -11.14
N THR A 129 -6.93 4.47 -12.44
CA THR A 129 -6.51 3.23 -13.10
C THR A 129 -5.20 2.70 -12.50
N VAL A 130 -4.19 3.56 -12.31
CA VAL A 130 -2.93 3.15 -11.68
C VAL A 130 -3.17 2.62 -10.26
N ALA A 131 -4.00 3.30 -9.46
CA ALA A 131 -4.32 2.86 -8.10
C ALA A 131 -5.08 1.52 -8.05
N TYR A 132 -6.04 1.32 -8.96
CA TYR A 132 -6.77 0.06 -9.07
C TYR A 132 -5.87 -1.07 -9.54
N MET A 133 -5.04 -0.84 -10.56
CA MET A 133 -4.09 -1.83 -11.07
C MET A 133 -3.07 -2.23 -10.01
N TYR A 134 -2.52 -1.26 -9.28
CA TYR A 134 -1.60 -1.53 -8.17
C TYR A 134 -2.25 -2.39 -7.08
N SER A 135 -3.48 -2.07 -6.70
CA SER A 135 -4.23 -2.83 -5.70
C SER A 135 -4.59 -4.24 -6.19
N LEU A 136 -4.95 -4.38 -7.46
CA LEU A 136 -5.23 -5.67 -8.11
C LEU A 136 -3.97 -6.55 -8.16
N ILE A 137 -2.83 -5.99 -8.55
CA ILE A 137 -1.54 -6.71 -8.58
C ILE A 137 -1.21 -7.25 -7.18
N LEU A 138 -1.38 -6.45 -6.13
CA LEU A 138 -1.15 -6.91 -4.77
C LEU A 138 -2.08 -8.06 -4.36
N VAL A 139 -3.36 -7.98 -4.70
CA VAL A 139 -4.31 -9.08 -4.45
C VAL A 139 -3.89 -10.35 -5.20
N LEU A 140 -3.51 -10.23 -6.48
CA LEU A 140 -3.03 -11.36 -7.28
C LEU A 140 -1.74 -11.97 -6.71
N LEU A 141 -0.82 -11.15 -6.19
CA LEU A 141 0.39 -11.64 -5.54
C LEU A 141 0.08 -12.43 -4.26
N ILE A 142 -0.83 -11.93 -3.41
CA ILE A 142 -1.26 -12.63 -2.20
C ILE A 142 -1.92 -13.98 -2.57
N LEU A 143 -2.81 -13.96 -3.58
CA LEU A 143 -3.45 -15.18 -4.06
C LEU A 143 -2.42 -16.18 -4.60
N GLY A 144 -1.54 -15.73 -5.51
CA GLY A 144 -0.49 -16.55 -6.10
C GLY A 144 0.45 -17.17 -5.06
N TYR A 145 0.80 -16.41 -4.03
CA TYR A 145 1.60 -16.88 -2.91
C TYR A 145 0.91 -17.98 -2.08
N SER A 146 -0.42 -17.91 -1.99
CA SER A 146 -1.24 -18.81 -1.16
C SER A 146 -1.79 -20.02 -1.93
N THR A 147 -1.79 -19.95 -3.27
CA THR A 147 -2.31 -21.00 -4.18
C THR A 147 -1.80 -22.40 -3.84
N PRO A 148 -0.48 -22.67 -3.65
CA PRO A 148 -0.04 -24.03 -3.39
C PRO A 148 -0.67 -24.60 -2.12
N THR A 149 -0.75 -23.80 -1.06
CA THR A 149 -1.36 -24.19 0.20
C THR A 149 -2.87 -24.46 0.05
N PHE A 150 -3.60 -23.59 -0.64
CA PHE A 150 -5.03 -23.80 -0.90
C PHE A 150 -5.31 -25.03 -1.76
N LEU A 151 -4.51 -25.28 -2.81
CA LEU A 151 -4.64 -26.47 -3.66
C LEU A 151 -4.44 -27.77 -2.86
N PHE A 152 -3.48 -27.81 -1.95
CA PHE A 152 -3.28 -28.96 -1.06
C PHE A 152 -4.47 -29.19 -0.13
N ILE A 153 -5.01 -28.14 0.48
CA ILE A 153 -6.18 -28.23 1.36
C ILE A 153 -7.42 -28.72 0.60
N ILE A 154 -7.68 -28.14 -0.59
CA ILE A 154 -8.83 -28.54 -1.42
C ILE A 154 -8.72 -30.00 -1.86
N ARG A 155 -7.54 -30.43 -2.32
CA ARG A 155 -7.30 -31.84 -2.68
C ARG A 155 -7.52 -32.77 -1.48
N GLY A 156 -7.03 -32.40 -0.31
CA GLY A 156 -7.27 -33.13 0.93
C GLY A 156 -8.77 -33.29 1.23
N LEU A 157 -9.52 -32.19 1.19
CA LEU A 157 -10.97 -32.17 1.38
C LEU A 157 -11.71 -33.05 0.35
N CYS A 158 -11.36 -32.94 -0.94
CA CYS A 158 -11.96 -33.76 -2.00
C CYS A 158 -11.66 -35.26 -1.81
N SER A 159 -10.51 -35.61 -1.24
CA SER A 159 -10.14 -36.99 -0.93
C SER A 159 -10.65 -37.48 0.44
N PHE A 160 -11.49 -36.69 1.14
CA PHE A 160 -11.96 -36.92 2.51
C PHE A 160 -10.84 -37.16 3.54
N ASN A 161 -9.60 -36.79 3.21
CA ASN A 161 -8.42 -36.90 4.05
C ASN A 161 -7.92 -35.49 4.35
N LEU A 162 -8.33 -34.95 5.51
CA LEU A 162 -7.83 -33.66 5.98
C LEU A 162 -6.36 -33.81 6.40
N THR A 163 -5.45 -33.51 5.47
CA THR A 163 -4.01 -33.61 5.72
C THR A 163 -3.43 -32.24 6.08
N THR A 164 -2.52 -32.23 7.05
CA THR A 164 -1.72 -31.05 7.45
C THR A 164 -0.36 -31.03 6.76
N ASN A 165 -0.18 -31.80 5.69
CA ASN A 165 1.10 -31.99 4.98
C ASN A 165 1.37 -30.89 3.95
N TYR A 166 0.96 -29.66 4.23
CA TYR A 166 1.28 -28.49 3.40
C TYR A 166 2.21 -27.56 4.16
N ILE A 167 3.01 -26.79 3.43
CA ILE A 167 3.96 -25.86 4.04
C ILE A 167 3.24 -24.53 4.31
N LEU A 168 3.43 -23.99 5.53
CA LEU A 168 2.96 -22.65 5.88
C LEU A 168 3.60 -21.61 4.94
N PRO A 169 2.80 -20.73 4.32
CA PRO A 169 3.24 -19.91 3.20
C PRO A 169 4.37 -18.97 3.62
N LEU A 170 4.24 -18.30 4.77
CA LEU A 170 5.17 -17.29 5.24
C LEU A 170 6.42 -17.92 5.87
N THR A 171 6.22 -18.65 6.96
CA THR A 171 7.34 -19.05 7.81
C THR A 171 7.88 -20.44 7.52
N LYS A 172 7.18 -21.20 6.67
CA LYS A 172 7.40 -22.64 6.46
C LYS A 172 7.39 -23.46 7.76
N GLY A 173 6.77 -22.93 8.81
CA GLY A 173 6.74 -23.51 10.16
C GLY A 173 7.93 -23.14 11.05
N TYR A 174 8.93 -22.40 10.54
CA TYR A 174 10.13 -22.04 11.32
C TYR A 174 10.00 -20.74 12.09
N GLY A 175 9.02 -19.89 11.80
CA GLY A 175 8.92 -18.54 12.38
C GLY A 175 8.41 -18.49 13.83
N TYR A 176 7.79 -19.57 14.31
CA TYR A 176 7.27 -19.64 15.68
C TYR A 176 8.34 -20.07 16.68
N PHE A 177 8.25 -19.62 17.93
CA PHE A 177 9.19 -20.03 18.98
C PHE A 177 9.02 -21.50 19.38
N TRP A 178 7.82 -22.05 19.20
CA TRP A 178 7.48 -23.44 19.46
C TRP A 178 7.31 -24.24 18.17
N THR A 179 7.32 -25.57 18.29
CA THR A 179 7.00 -26.48 17.19
C THR A 179 5.51 -26.37 16.85
N VAL A 180 5.21 -26.02 15.61
CA VAL A 180 3.82 -25.92 15.15
C VAL A 180 3.18 -27.32 15.17
N PRO A 181 2.05 -27.51 15.87
CA PRO A 181 1.40 -28.80 15.94
C PRO A 181 0.85 -29.21 14.56
N LYS A 182 0.97 -30.49 14.22
CA LYS A 182 0.47 -31.08 12.96
C LYS A 182 -0.99 -31.54 13.03
N ASN A 183 -1.79 -30.94 13.93
CA ASN A 183 -3.20 -31.25 14.09
C ASN A 183 -4.06 -30.13 13.45
N PHE A 184 -5.37 -30.11 13.74
CA PHE A 184 -6.29 -29.09 13.22
C PHE A 184 -5.83 -27.64 13.47
N LEU A 185 -5.06 -27.38 14.54
CA LEU A 185 -4.50 -26.05 14.83
C LEU A 185 -3.59 -25.55 13.71
N TYR A 186 -3.01 -26.44 12.90
CA TYR A 186 -2.19 -26.07 11.74
C TYR A 186 -2.94 -25.18 10.73
N HIS A 187 -4.26 -25.39 10.56
CA HIS A 187 -5.11 -24.53 9.74
C HIS A 187 -5.32 -23.14 10.34
N PHE A 188 -5.35 -23.03 11.68
CA PHE A 188 -5.42 -21.74 12.36
C PHE A 188 -4.12 -20.94 12.16
N TYR A 189 -2.96 -21.58 12.26
CA TYR A 189 -1.68 -20.93 11.94
C TYR A 189 -1.62 -20.44 10.49
N PHE A 190 -2.17 -21.20 9.55
CA PHE A 190 -2.28 -20.76 8.16
C PHE A 190 -3.16 -19.51 8.03
N LEU A 191 -4.38 -19.52 8.58
CA LEU A 191 -5.26 -18.35 8.55
C LEU A 191 -4.63 -17.14 9.25
N PHE A 192 -3.90 -17.38 10.33
CA PHE A 192 -3.17 -16.35 11.05
C PHE A 192 -2.07 -15.73 10.18
N GLU A 193 -1.16 -16.52 9.59
CA GLU A 193 -0.12 -16.00 8.69
C GLU A 193 -0.72 -15.22 7.51
N MET A 194 -1.81 -15.73 6.94
CA MET A 194 -2.54 -15.05 5.87
C MET A 194 -3.09 -13.70 6.33
N SER A 195 -3.66 -13.63 7.52
CA SER A 195 -4.15 -12.36 8.08
C SER A 195 -3.02 -11.33 8.26
N LEU A 196 -1.83 -11.76 8.67
CA LEU A 196 -0.65 -10.88 8.80
C LEU A 196 -0.22 -10.31 7.44
N VAL A 197 -0.12 -11.16 6.42
CA VAL A 197 0.25 -10.77 5.05
C VAL A 197 -0.78 -9.83 4.44
N ILE A 198 -2.06 -10.11 4.62
CA ILE A 198 -3.16 -9.25 4.16
C ILE A 198 -3.12 -7.89 4.86
N SER A 199 -2.97 -7.85 6.18
CA SER A 199 -2.85 -6.59 6.93
C SER A 199 -1.65 -5.76 6.49
N SER A 200 -0.48 -6.37 6.30
CA SER A 200 0.72 -5.68 5.82
C SER A 200 0.52 -5.13 4.40
N SER A 201 0.03 -5.95 3.48
CA SER A 201 -0.18 -5.55 2.07
C SER A 201 -1.28 -4.49 1.93
N CYS A 202 -2.36 -4.62 2.69
CA CYS A 202 -3.44 -3.63 2.75
C CYS A 202 -2.92 -2.30 3.30
N THR A 203 -2.10 -2.32 4.35
CA THR A 203 -1.47 -1.11 4.90
C THR A 203 -0.61 -0.41 3.86
N ALA A 204 0.26 -1.15 3.19
CA ALA A 204 1.12 -0.60 2.14
C ALA A 204 0.28 0.02 1.01
N SER A 205 -0.69 -0.74 0.48
CA SER A 205 -1.52 -0.28 -0.63
C SER A 205 -2.36 0.94 -0.30
N SER A 206 -2.91 0.99 0.91
CA SER A 206 -3.79 2.08 1.34
C SER A 206 -3.04 3.39 1.48
N VAL A 207 -1.87 3.37 2.11
CA VAL A 207 -1.06 4.57 2.36
C VAL A 207 -0.46 5.11 1.06
N ASP A 208 -0.02 4.22 0.17
CA ASP A 208 0.60 4.59 -1.11
C ASP A 208 -0.46 5.14 -2.09
N ASN A 209 -1.64 4.52 -2.13
CA ASN A 209 -2.75 5.05 -2.93
C ASN A 209 -3.28 6.39 -2.37
N ALA A 210 -3.27 6.58 -1.04
CA ALA A 210 -3.63 7.86 -0.43
C ALA A 210 -2.66 8.98 -0.83
N PHE A 211 -1.36 8.68 -0.94
CA PHE A 211 -0.37 9.64 -1.44
C PHE A 211 -0.73 10.08 -2.86
N GLY A 212 -0.96 9.12 -3.76
CA GLY A 212 -1.36 9.40 -5.14
C GLY A 212 -2.63 10.24 -5.25
N PHE A 213 -3.63 9.98 -4.40
CA PHE A 213 -4.85 10.77 -4.32
C PHE A 213 -4.58 12.23 -3.93
N TYR A 214 -3.72 12.47 -2.94
CA TYR A 214 -3.39 13.83 -2.51
C TYR A 214 -2.56 14.60 -3.54
N VAL A 215 -1.58 13.93 -4.16
CA VAL A 215 -0.82 14.50 -5.27
C VAL A 215 -1.74 14.86 -6.42
N TYR A 216 -2.72 14.00 -6.73
CA TYR A 216 -3.75 14.29 -7.74
C TYR A 216 -4.54 15.57 -7.42
N GLN A 217 -5.00 15.74 -6.17
CA GLN A 217 -5.76 16.92 -5.77
C GLN A 217 -4.92 18.20 -5.92
N ILE A 218 -3.69 18.21 -5.40
CA ILE A 218 -2.78 19.37 -5.51
C ILE A 218 -2.50 19.69 -6.98
N SER A 219 -2.07 18.70 -7.77
CA SER A 219 -1.73 18.89 -9.17
C SER A 219 -2.92 19.38 -10.00
N SER A 220 -4.12 18.87 -9.71
CA SER A 220 -5.34 19.27 -10.42
C SER A 220 -5.77 20.69 -10.07
N THR A 221 -5.68 21.08 -8.79
CA THR A 221 -5.96 22.45 -8.35
C THR A 221 -4.96 23.42 -8.97
N LEU A 222 -3.66 23.08 -9.02
CA LEU A 222 -2.66 23.91 -9.71
C LEU A 222 -3.00 24.08 -11.19
N ARG A 223 -3.38 22.99 -11.88
CA ARG A 223 -3.81 23.04 -13.30
C ARG A 223 -5.05 23.91 -13.50
N ALA A 224 -6.01 23.84 -12.58
CA ALA A 224 -7.20 24.70 -12.58
C ALA A 224 -6.84 26.18 -12.47
N MET A 225 -5.92 26.52 -11.56
CA MET A 225 -5.45 27.90 -11.41
C MET A 225 -4.71 28.40 -12.66
N THR A 226 -3.82 27.58 -13.25
CA THR A 226 -3.13 27.94 -14.50
C THR A 226 -4.11 28.21 -15.63
N PHE A 227 -5.14 27.38 -15.77
CA PHE A 227 -6.19 27.58 -16.78
C PHE A 227 -6.95 28.88 -16.55
N ARG A 228 -7.27 29.23 -15.31
CA ARG A 228 -7.96 30.48 -14.97
C ARG A 228 -7.14 31.72 -15.31
N ILE A 229 -5.84 31.69 -15.05
CA ILE A 229 -4.94 32.80 -15.38
C ILE A 229 -4.80 32.97 -16.90
N THR A 230 -4.84 31.87 -17.66
CA THR A 230 -4.66 31.87 -19.12
C THR A 230 -5.96 32.11 -19.90
N ASN A 231 -7.12 31.76 -19.33
CA ASN A 231 -8.42 31.85 -19.97
C ASN A 231 -9.39 32.67 -19.10
N LEU A 232 -9.21 33.98 -19.10
CA LEU A 232 -10.09 34.87 -18.37
C LEU A 232 -11.49 34.89 -18.97
N LEU A 233 -12.49 34.90 -18.09
CA LEU A 233 -13.87 35.14 -18.49
C LEU A 233 -14.03 36.62 -18.91
N PRO A 234 -14.90 36.94 -19.88
CA PRO A 234 -15.08 38.32 -20.37
C PRO A 234 -15.44 39.34 -19.27
N ASN A 235 -16.04 38.87 -18.18
CA ASN A 235 -16.51 39.69 -17.07
C ASN A 235 -15.58 39.67 -15.84
N GLU A 236 -14.50 38.88 -15.86
CA GLU A 236 -13.56 38.78 -14.72
C GLU A 236 -12.37 39.73 -14.91
N LYS A 237 -12.06 40.53 -13.88
CA LYS A 237 -10.83 41.35 -13.86
C LYS A 237 -9.63 40.46 -13.57
N TYR A 238 -8.57 40.63 -14.37
CA TYR A 238 -7.32 39.88 -14.20
C TYR A 238 -6.74 39.97 -12.79
N THR A 239 -6.72 41.17 -12.21
CA THR A 239 -6.19 41.41 -10.87
C THR A 239 -6.93 40.60 -9.80
N ASP A 240 -8.25 40.41 -9.95
CA ASP A 240 -9.06 39.68 -8.97
C ASP A 240 -8.85 38.17 -9.09
N VAL A 241 -8.73 37.66 -10.34
CA VAL A 241 -8.36 36.26 -10.60
C VAL A 241 -6.96 35.96 -10.06
N LEU A 242 -5.99 36.84 -10.31
CA LEU A 242 -4.63 36.68 -9.83
C LEU A 242 -4.56 36.69 -8.31
N LYS A 243 -5.22 37.63 -7.63
CA LYS A 243 -5.29 37.68 -6.16
C LYS A 243 -5.88 36.38 -5.59
N ALA A 244 -6.95 35.86 -6.19
CA ALA A 244 -7.55 34.59 -5.77
C ALA A 244 -6.60 33.40 -5.97
N CYS A 245 -5.88 33.34 -7.09
CA CYS A 245 -4.87 32.31 -7.35
C CYS A 245 -3.69 32.40 -6.37
N VAL A 246 -3.21 33.60 -6.06
CA VAL A 246 -2.15 33.81 -5.06
C VAL A 246 -2.61 33.35 -3.67
N ALA A 247 -3.81 33.73 -3.25
CA ALA A 247 -4.37 33.29 -1.97
C ALA A 247 -4.49 31.76 -1.88
N LYS A 248 -4.94 31.10 -2.96
CA LYS A 248 -5.00 29.63 -3.00
C LYS A 248 -3.62 28.98 -3.00
N HIS A 249 -2.66 29.54 -3.73
CA HIS A 249 -1.29 29.06 -3.74
C HIS A 249 -0.66 29.13 -2.33
N GLN A 250 -0.90 30.21 -1.60
CA GLN A 250 -0.47 30.36 -0.20
C GLN A 250 -1.06 29.30 0.72
N ILE A 251 -2.27 28.79 0.46
CA ILE A 251 -2.87 27.69 1.24
C ILE A 251 -2.31 26.32 0.81
N LEU A 252 -2.01 26.13 -0.48
CA LEU A 252 -1.43 24.90 -1.00
C LEU A 252 0.03 24.69 -0.56
N GLN A 253 0.76 25.76 -0.27
CA GLN A 253 2.15 25.67 0.17
C GLN A 253 2.30 24.90 1.50
N PRO A 254 1.58 25.24 2.59
CA PRO A 254 1.55 24.42 3.81
C PRO A 254 1.05 22.99 3.58
N CYS A 255 0.17 22.78 2.59
CA CYS A 255 -0.31 21.44 2.22
C CYS A 255 0.85 20.60 1.64
N ARG A 256 1.68 21.18 0.78
CA ARG A 256 2.90 20.54 0.28
C ARG A 256 3.85 20.20 1.43
N ASP A 257 4.14 21.15 2.30
CA ASP A 257 5.08 20.95 3.41
C ASP A 257 4.59 19.84 4.37
N THR A 258 3.28 19.80 4.61
CA THR A 258 2.61 18.74 5.36
C THR A 258 2.76 17.37 4.69
N LEU A 259 2.56 17.31 3.37
CA LEU A 259 2.69 16.08 2.60
C LEU A 259 4.14 15.56 2.63
N GLU A 260 5.11 16.46 2.48
CA GLU A 260 6.54 16.15 2.54
C GLU A 260 6.96 15.67 3.94
N HIS A 261 6.47 16.32 4.99
CA HIS A 261 6.73 15.91 6.38
C HIS A 261 6.23 14.49 6.68
N ILE A 262 5.04 14.13 6.19
CA ILE A 262 4.43 12.81 6.44
C ILE A 262 5.05 11.74 5.54
N TYR A 263 5.16 12.00 4.24
CA TYR A 263 5.57 10.99 3.27
C TYR A 263 7.07 10.95 3.00
N GLY A 264 7.82 12.00 3.34
CA GLY A 264 9.28 12.03 3.19
C GLY A 264 9.97 10.83 3.85
N PRO A 265 9.73 10.56 5.15
CA PRO A 265 10.29 9.38 5.81
C PRO A 265 9.81 8.05 5.20
N ILE A 266 8.55 7.99 4.75
CA ILE A 266 7.97 6.79 4.12
C ILE A 266 8.68 6.48 2.79
N ILE A 267 8.85 7.49 1.95
CA ILE A 267 9.52 7.38 0.66
C ILE A 267 11.00 7.03 0.86
N PHE A 268 11.67 7.69 1.80
CA PHE A 268 13.06 7.40 2.13
C PHE A 268 13.24 5.95 2.57
N TRP A 269 12.38 5.46 3.47
CA TRP A 269 12.38 4.05 3.85
C TRP A 269 12.18 3.15 2.62
N HIS A 270 11.20 3.45 1.78
CA HIS A 270 10.90 2.67 0.57
C HIS A 270 12.10 2.57 -0.39
N VAL A 271 12.85 3.66 -0.58
CA VAL A 271 14.07 3.67 -1.41
C VAL A 271 15.13 2.73 -0.84
N ILE A 272 15.38 2.79 0.47
CA ILE A 272 16.32 1.89 1.15
C ILE A 272 15.87 0.44 1.01
N THR A 273 14.60 0.15 1.30
CA THR A 273 14.08 -1.22 1.25
C THR A 273 14.18 -1.80 -0.17
N ASN A 274 13.84 -1.01 -1.18
CA ASN A 274 13.91 -1.45 -2.58
C ASN A 274 15.35 -1.69 -3.02
N ALA A 275 16.30 -0.85 -2.61
CA ALA A 275 17.71 -1.08 -2.92
C ALA A 275 18.19 -2.42 -2.35
N LEU A 276 17.89 -2.71 -1.07
CA LEU A 276 18.25 -3.98 -0.43
C LEU A 276 17.57 -5.19 -1.10
N LEU A 277 16.29 -5.07 -1.43
CA LEU A 277 15.53 -6.12 -2.12
C LEU A 277 16.08 -6.39 -3.52
N LEU A 278 16.40 -5.34 -4.29
CA LEU A 278 16.99 -5.49 -5.62
C LEU A 278 18.37 -6.16 -5.55
N CYS A 279 19.22 -5.77 -4.60
CA CYS A 279 20.51 -6.44 -4.37
C CYS A 279 20.32 -7.93 -4.06
N SER A 280 19.36 -8.28 -3.21
CA SER A 280 18.98 -9.68 -2.94
C SER A 280 18.54 -10.42 -4.20
N LEU A 281 17.63 -9.82 -4.98
CA LEU A 281 17.09 -10.44 -6.20
C LEU A 281 18.19 -10.68 -7.25
N ILE A 282 19.10 -9.72 -7.41
CA ILE A 282 20.26 -9.85 -8.30
C ILE A 282 21.13 -11.04 -7.86
N TYR A 283 21.47 -11.12 -6.56
CA TYR A 283 22.23 -12.25 -6.03
C TYR A 283 21.54 -13.60 -6.28
N GLN A 284 20.23 -13.67 -6.04
CA GLN A 284 19.44 -14.89 -6.29
C GLN A 284 19.43 -15.29 -7.77
N ALA A 285 19.29 -14.32 -8.68
CA ALA A 285 19.32 -14.56 -10.11
C ALA A 285 20.68 -15.12 -10.56
N PHE A 286 21.79 -14.54 -10.07
CA PHE A 286 23.13 -15.05 -10.34
C PHE A 286 23.32 -16.48 -9.81
N LEU A 287 22.88 -16.77 -8.58
CA LEU A 287 23.00 -18.11 -7.99
C LEU A 287 22.20 -19.14 -8.79
N GLN A 288 20.95 -18.85 -9.15
CA GLN A 288 20.12 -19.75 -9.96
C GLN A 288 20.71 -19.98 -11.36
N GLN A 289 21.31 -18.96 -11.97
CA GLN A 289 21.97 -19.11 -13.26
C GLN A 289 23.23 -19.99 -13.16
N THR A 290 24.01 -19.85 -12.08
CA THR A 290 25.18 -20.70 -11.80
C THR A 290 24.77 -22.14 -11.52
N VAL A 291 23.72 -22.37 -10.72
CA VAL A 291 23.19 -23.73 -10.46
C VAL A 291 22.63 -24.36 -11.73
N ARG A 292 21.89 -23.62 -12.57
CA ARG A 292 21.39 -24.12 -13.85
C ARG A 292 22.53 -24.46 -14.81
N LYS A 293 23.58 -23.65 -14.87
CA LYS A 293 24.81 -23.94 -15.64
C LYS A 293 25.55 -25.17 -15.10
N PHE A 294 25.61 -25.34 -13.79
CA PHE A 294 26.27 -26.48 -13.14
C PHE A 294 25.51 -27.79 -13.36
N ILE A 295 24.17 -27.78 -13.25
CA ILE A 295 23.32 -28.93 -13.57
C ILE A 295 23.46 -29.30 -15.04
N ASN A 296 23.44 -28.32 -15.95
CA ASN A 296 23.64 -28.59 -17.38
C ASN A 296 25.05 -29.14 -17.66
N ALA A 297 26.09 -28.66 -16.97
CA ALA A 297 27.45 -29.19 -17.10
C ALA A 297 27.55 -30.64 -16.59
N ILE A 298 26.91 -30.97 -15.47
CA ILE A 298 26.84 -32.35 -14.95
C ILE A 298 26.07 -33.25 -15.92
N LEU A 299 24.96 -32.78 -16.49
CA LEU A 299 24.18 -33.55 -17.47
C LEU A 299 24.95 -33.81 -18.77
N ILE A 300 25.79 -32.86 -19.20
CA ILE A 300 26.66 -33.01 -20.37
C ILE A 300 27.86 -33.93 -20.07
N CYS A 301 28.37 -33.95 -18.84
CA CYS A 301 29.45 -34.86 -18.45
C CYS A 301 28.96 -36.29 -18.09
N ALA A 302 27.65 -36.47 -17.90
CA ALA A 302 27.02 -37.77 -17.61
C ALA A 302 26.40 -38.44 -18.84
N ALA A 303 26.54 -37.85 -20.03
CA ALA A 303 26.17 -38.40 -21.34
C ALA A 303 27.43 -38.71 -22.15
#